data_AF-A0A8T6CA95-F1
#
_entry.id   AF-A0A8T6CA95-F1
#
_cell.length_a   1.000
_cell.length_b   1.000
_cell.length_c   1.000
_cell.angle_alpha   90.00
_cell.angle_beta   90.00
_cell.angle_gamma   90.00
#
_symmetry.space_group_name_H-M   'P 1'
#
loop_
_entity.id
_entity.type
_entity.pdbx_description
1 polymer ?
#
loop_
_entity_poly.entity_id
_entity_poly.type
_entity_poly.pdbx_seq_one_letter_code
_entity_poly.pdbx_strand_id
1 'polypeptide(L)'
;MTNIEDFVDLVKLHIRLYRSSIEKDTDNEKTTSRYKKRIHRFEKLQKFLEDTQDQQQKAVETRVTSLYLQPAELKDLPEELIKELSITESDRLEYDIVNLIEQLGGVASIDRILIGFYNLSGKITKRQEINSRLYRMSKKMLIYSVPGRKGVYSLKPLSREEGKVLV
;
A
#
# COMPACT_ATOMS: atom_id res chain seq x y z
N MET A 1 20.50 -3.02 4.26
CA MET A 1 19.64 -2.71 5.42
C MET A 1 18.68 -3.88 5.56
N THR A 2 18.69 -4.55 6.70
CA THR A 2 17.82 -5.70 6.99
C THR A 2 16.39 -5.19 7.18
N ASN A 3 15.45 -5.66 6.36
CA ASN A 3 14.04 -5.25 6.43
C ASN A 3 13.29 -6.16 7.43
N ILE A 4 12.23 -5.65 8.07
CA ILE A 4 11.36 -6.44 8.96
C ILE A 4 10.77 -7.64 8.19
N GLU A 5 10.50 -7.47 6.90
CA GLU A 5 10.04 -8.53 6.00
C GLU A 5 11.02 -9.72 5.93
N ASP A 6 12.34 -9.46 5.93
CA ASP A 6 13.37 -10.52 5.94
C ASP A 6 13.31 -11.33 7.24
N PHE A 7 12.99 -10.69 8.36
CA PHE A 7 12.83 -11.36 9.65
C PHE A 7 11.53 -12.16 9.75
N VAL A 8 10.43 -11.65 9.19
CA VAL A 8 9.16 -12.38 9.11
C VAL A 8 9.34 -13.67 8.29
N ASP A 9 10.02 -13.58 7.15
CA ASP A 9 10.31 -14.74 6.29
C ASP A 9 11.22 -15.76 6.98
N LEU A 10 12.24 -15.29 7.71
CA LEU A 10 13.11 -16.15 8.51
C LEU A 10 12.34 -16.90 9.61
N VAL A 11 11.41 -16.22 10.29
CA VAL A 11 10.57 -16.84 11.33
C VAL A 11 9.63 -17.88 10.72
N LYS A 12 8.99 -17.57 9.59
CA LYS A 12 8.13 -18.53 8.85
C LYS A 12 8.92 -19.77 8.41
N LEU A 13 10.15 -19.59 7.94
CA LEU A 13 11.04 -20.69 7.57
C LEU A 13 11.32 -21.60 8.78
N HIS A 14 11.65 -21.02 9.94
CA HIS A 14 11.91 -21.80 11.15
C HIS A 14 10.68 -22.57 11.65
N ILE A 15 9.49 -21.96 11.62
CA ILE A 15 8.24 -22.65 11.95
C ILE A 15 8.04 -23.86 11.04
N ARG A 16 8.26 -23.70 9.72
CA ARG A 16 8.13 -24.78 8.75
C ARG A 16 9.12 -25.93 9.00
N LEU A 17 10.38 -25.60 9.28
CA LEU A 17 11.40 -26.60 9.60
C LEU A 17 11.04 -27.41 10.84
N TYR A 18 10.62 -26.74 11.92
CA TYR A 18 10.22 -27.43 13.14
C TYR A 18 8.96 -28.30 12.98
N ARG A 19 7.99 -27.86 12.17
CA ARG A 19 6.81 -28.68 11.83
C ARG A 19 7.21 -29.95 11.07
N SER A 20 8.08 -29.82 10.06
CA SER A 20 8.59 -30.98 9.31
C SER A 20 9.44 -31.93 10.18
N SER A 21 10.19 -31.41 11.16
CA SER A 21 10.92 -32.24 12.12
C SER A 21 9.99 -33.01 13.07
N ILE A 22 8.87 -32.43 13.49
CA ILE A 22 7.85 -33.11 14.30
C ILE A 22 7.20 -34.28 13.52
N GLU A 23 6.95 -34.10 12.23
CA GLU A 23 6.35 -35.13 11.38
C GLU A 23 7.31 -36.33 11.16
N LYS A 24 8.62 -36.07 11.17
CA LYS A 24 9.66 -37.10 10.97
C LYS A 24 10.05 -37.85 12.25
N ASP A 25 10.03 -37.18 13.40
CA ASP A 25 10.34 -37.75 14.72
C ASP A 25 9.04 -38.03 15.53
N THR A 26 8.30 -39.07 15.14
CA THR A 26 7.06 -39.48 15.82
C THR A 26 7.31 -40.24 17.14
N ASP A 27 8.49 -40.83 17.31
CA ASP A 27 8.78 -41.76 18.42
C ASP A 27 9.42 -41.09 19.66
N ASN A 28 9.86 -39.83 19.57
CA ASN A 28 10.58 -39.15 20.65
C ASN A 28 9.78 -37.98 21.26
N GLU A 29 8.84 -38.33 22.14
CA GLU A 29 7.88 -37.41 22.76
C GLU A 29 8.52 -36.18 23.44
N LYS A 30 9.71 -36.34 24.03
CA LYS A 30 10.47 -35.24 24.66
C LYS A 30 10.98 -34.23 23.62
N THR A 31 11.40 -34.70 22.46
CA THR A 31 11.93 -33.87 21.37
C THR A 31 10.80 -33.15 20.65
N THR A 32 9.69 -33.84 20.38
CA THR A 32 8.46 -33.27 19.82
C THR A 32 7.87 -32.18 20.71
N SER A 33 7.88 -32.37 22.03
CA SER A 33 7.42 -31.36 23.01
C SER A 33 8.29 -30.09 23.00
N ARG A 34 9.61 -30.23 22.86
CA ARG A 34 10.54 -29.09 22.72
C ARG A 34 10.28 -28.30 21.43
N TYR A 35 10.04 -28.99 20.31
CA TYR A 35 9.71 -28.35 19.04
C TYR A 35 8.37 -27.62 19.09
N LYS A 36 7.33 -28.21 19.69
CA LYS A 36 6.04 -27.52 19.90
C LYS A 36 6.20 -26.22 20.70
N LYS A 37 6.98 -26.24 21.79
CA LYS A 37 7.28 -25.02 22.57
C LYS A 37 8.03 -23.97 21.75
N ARG A 38 8.95 -24.38 20.88
CA ARG A 38 9.69 -23.45 19.99
C ARG A 38 8.76 -22.86 18.93
N ILE A 39 7.92 -23.67 18.27
CA ILE A 39 6.93 -23.21 17.29
C ILE A 39 6.04 -22.15 17.92
N HIS A 40 5.48 -22.40 19.11
CA HIS A 40 4.63 -21.43 19.81
C HIS A 40 5.33 -20.08 20.07
N ARG A 41 6.62 -20.11 20.42
CA ARG A 41 7.41 -18.88 20.60
C ARG A 41 7.62 -18.14 19.27
N PHE A 42 7.91 -18.88 18.20
CA PHE A 42 8.06 -18.29 16.87
C PHE A 42 6.74 -17.76 16.30
N GLU A 43 5.61 -18.39 16.56
CA GLU A 43 4.28 -17.87 16.19
C GLU A 43 3.96 -16.58 16.92
N LYS A 44 4.28 -16.48 18.22
CA LYS A 44 4.17 -15.22 18.96
C LYS A 44 5.09 -14.14 18.41
N LEU A 45 6.32 -14.50 18.06
CA LEU A 45 7.28 -13.57 17.47
C LEU A 45 6.83 -13.11 16.09
N GLN A 46 6.31 -14.01 15.26
CA GLN A 46 5.74 -13.68 13.95
C GLN A 46 4.64 -12.65 14.11
N LYS A 47 3.67 -12.90 15.00
CA LYS A 47 2.57 -11.97 15.26
C LYS A 47 3.07 -10.61 15.73
N PHE A 48 4.04 -10.58 16.64
CA PHE A 48 4.64 -9.34 17.13
C PHE A 48 5.32 -8.54 16.00
N LEU A 49 6.03 -9.22 15.11
CA LEU A 49 6.70 -8.58 13.97
C LEU A 49 5.69 -8.04 12.96
N GLU A 50 4.63 -8.79 12.66
CA GLU A 50 3.52 -8.36 11.79
C GLU A 50 2.82 -7.12 12.38
N ASP A 51 2.46 -7.16 13.68
CA ASP A 51 1.84 -6.02 14.37
C ASP A 51 2.75 -4.77 14.37
N THR A 52 4.06 -4.97 14.55
CA THR A 52 5.05 -3.87 14.55
C THR A 52 5.25 -3.28 13.16
N GLN A 53 5.22 -4.11 12.12
CA GLN A 53 5.31 -3.68 10.73
C GLN A 53 4.11 -2.80 10.36
N ASP A 54 2.90 -3.23 10.72
CA ASP A 54 1.68 -2.48 10.46
C ASP A 54 1.68 -1.13 11.21
N GLN A 55 2.17 -1.10 12.44
CA GLN A 55 2.31 0.16 13.21
C GLN A 55 3.33 1.11 12.60
N GLN A 56 4.47 0.61 12.10
CA GLN A 56 5.47 1.45 11.43
C GLN A 56 4.96 2.00 10.11
N GLN A 57 4.29 1.18 9.30
CA GLN A 57 3.69 1.62 8.04
C GLN A 57 2.64 2.70 8.30
N LYS A 58 1.74 2.46 9.26
CA LYS A 58 0.70 3.44 9.62
C LYS A 58 1.28 4.75 10.19
N ALA A 59 2.34 4.69 10.99
CA ALA A 59 2.99 5.89 11.53
C ALA A 59 3.71 6.70 10.44
N VAL A 60 4.35 6.03 9.48
CA VAL A 60 4.98 6.67 8.32
C VAL A 60 3.95 7.29 7.39
N GLU A 61 2.86 6.57 7.10
CA GLU A 61 1.72 7.12 6.36
C GLU A 61 1.18 8.37 7.05
N THR A 62 0.83 8.28 8.35
CA THR A 62 0.28 9.40 9.12
C THR A 62 1.18 10.65 9.07
N ARG A 63 2.51 10.49 9.17
CA ARG A 63 3.46 11.62 9.14
C ARG A 63 3.63 12.23 7.75
N VAL A 64 3.54 11.43 6.69
CA VAL A 64 3.64 11.96 5.32
C VAL A 64 2.33 12.62 4.92
N THR A 65 1.19 12.02 5.27
CA THR A 65 -0.14 12.62 5.09
C THR A 65 -0.25 13.97 5.82
N SER A 66 0.32 14.12 7.02
CA SER A 66 0.23 15.39 7.77
C SER A 66 0.95 16.59 7.12
N LEU A 67 1.80 16.36 6.11
CA LEU A 67 2.52 17.43 5.41
C LEU A 67 1.82 17.89 4.13
N TYR A 68 0.86 17.13 3.62
CA TYR A 68 0.17 17.41 2.37
C TYR A 68 -1.34 17.41 2.58
N LEU A 69 -2.00 18.49 2.16
CA LEU A 69 -3.45 18.57 2.14
C LEU A 69 -4.02 17.42 1.32
N GLN A 70 -4.88 16.63 1.94
CA GLN A 70 -5.54 15.53 1.28
C GLN A 70 -6.73 16.05 0.47
N PRO A 71 -7.00 15.48 -0.71
CA PRO A 71 -8.20 15.78 -1.48
C PRO A 71 -9.49 15.73 -0.66
N ALA A 72 -9.60 14.78 0.27
CA ALA A 72 -10.75 14.63 1.15
C ALA A 72 -10.94 15.81 2.13
N GLU A 73 -9.86 16.46 2.57
CA GLU A 73 -9.92 17.59 3.51
C GLU A 73 -10.42 18.87 2.85
N LEU A 74 -10.37 18.94 1.52
CA LEU A 74 -10.79 20.11 0.74
C LEU A 74 -12.27 20.05 0.32
N LYS A 75 -12.90 18.87 0.38
CA LYS A 75 -14.19 18.59 -0.27
C LYS A 75 -15.37 19.37 0.34
N ASP A 76 -15.25 19.82 1.59
CA ASP A 76 -16.32 20.48 2.34
C ASP A 76 -15.88 21.83 2.97
N LEU A 77 -14.81 22.44 2.45
CA LEU A 77 -14.32 23.71 2.98
C LEU A 77 -15.07 24.91 2.38
N PRO A 78 -15.34 25.98 3.17
CA PRO A 78 -15.85 27.23 2.65
C PRO A 78 -14.91 27.80 1.59
N GLU A 79 -15.45 28.37 0.50
CA GLU A 79 -14.64 28.97 -0.58
C GLU A 79 -13.69 30.06 -0.06
N GLU A 80 -14.11 30.78 0.98
CA GLU A 80 -13.32 31.81 1.67
C GLU A 80 -12.03 31.22 2.24
N LEU A 81 -12.10 30.02 2.83
CA LEU A 81 -10.92 29.33 3.36
C LEU A 81 -10.07 28.73 2.24
N ILE A 82 -10.71 28.19 1.19
CA ILE A 82 -9.99 27.64 0.03
C ILE A 82 -9.12 28.71 -0.65
N LYS A 83 -9.57 29.97 -0.68
CA LYS A 83 -8.81 31.10 -1.26
C LYS A 83 -7.57 31.47 -0.43
N GLU A 84 -7.61 31.25 0.88
CA GLU A 84 -6.46 31.46 1.78
C GLU A 84 -5.46 30.30 1.71
N LEU A 85 -5.86 29.14 1.17
CA LEU A 85 -4.95 28.03 0.92
C LEU A 85 -4.13 28.29 -0.35
N SER A 86 -2.81 28.10 -0.26
CA SER A 86 -1.88 28.18 -1.41
C SER A 86 -1.99 26.97 -2.35
N ILE A 87 -3.20 26.65 -2.81
CA ILE A 87 -3.48 25.51 -3.70
C ILE A 87 -3.04 25.87 -5.12
N THR A 88 -2.05 25.13 -5.63
CA THR A 88 -1.55 25.33 -6.99
C THR A 88 -2.41 24.58 -8.01
N GLU A 89 -2.32 24.91 -9.30
CA GLU A 89 -2.95 24.11 -10.37
C GLU A 89 -2.48 22.65 -10.36
N SER A 90 -1.25 22.41 -9.90
CA SER A 90 -0.71 21.07 -9.72
C SER A 90 -1.54 20.28 -8.71
N ASP A 91 -1.92 20.89 -7.59
CA ASP A 91 -2.68 20.22 -6.52
C ASP A 91 -4.12 19.92 -6.97
N ARG A 92 -4.71 20.81 -7.77
CA ARG A 92 -6.03 20.58 -8.40
C ARG A 92 -6.01 19.37 -9.35
N LEU A 93 -4.96 19.22 -10.16
CA LEU A 93 -4.83 18.05 -11.02
C LEU A 93 -4.61 16.76 -10.23
N GLU A 94 -3.90 16.81 -9.09
CA GLU A 94 -3.74 15.66 -8.19
C GLU A 94 -5.10 15.27 -7.57
N TYR A 95 -5.91 16.26 -7.19
CA TYR A 95 -7.30 16.06 -6.73
C TYR A 95 -8.17 15.39 -7.80
N ASP A 96 -8.14 15.89 -9.04
CA ASP A 96 -8.90 15.32 -10.15
C ASP A 96 -8.50 13.86 -10.42
N ILE A 97 -7.21 13.53 -10.32
CA ILE A 97 -6.73 12.14 -10.43
C ILE A 97 -7.32 11.26 -9.34
N VAL A 98 -7.27 11.69 -8.08
CA VAL A 98 -7.78 10.90 -6.96
C VAL A 98 -9.28 10.65 -7.11
N ASN A 99 -10.05 11.69 -7.42
CA ASN A 99 -11.48 11.58 -7.66
C ASN A 99 -11.81 10.67 -8.84
N LEU A 100 -11.04 10.75 -9.93
CA LEU A 100 -11.24 9.88 -11.08
C LEU A 100 -10.96 8.41 -10.72
N ILE A 101 -9.91 8.12 -9.96
CA ILE A 101 -9.63 6.76 -9.48
C ILE A 101 -10.75 6.28 -8.55
N GLU A 102 -11.27 7.15 -7.68
CA GLU A 102 -12.40 6.83 -6.80
C GLU A 102 -13.65 6.46 -7.60
N GLN A 103 -14.00 7.27 -8.62
CA GLN A 103 -15.12 7.01 -9.53
C GLN A 103 -14.96 5.70 -10.32
N LEU A 104 -13.72 5.29 -10.59
CA LEU A 104 -13.39 4.03 -11.26
C LEU A 104 -13.36 2.81 -10.31
N GLY A 105 -13.80 2.97 -9.05
CA GLY A 105 -13.86 1.89 -8.06
C GLY A 105 -12.61 1.76 -7.20
N GLY A 106 -11.79 2.82 -7.11
CA GLY A 106 -10.61 2.88 -6.25
C GLY A 106 -9.33 2.29 -6.83
N VAL A 107 -9.38 1.76 -8.06
CA VAL A 107 -8.23 1.25 -8.82
C VAL A 107 -8.36 1.66 -10.28
N ALA A 108 -7.29 2.20 -10.88
CA ALA A 108 -7.29 2.56 -12.29
C ALA A 108 -5.94 2.34 -12.96
N SER A 109 -5.96 1.96 -14.23
CA SER A 109 -4.78 2.00 -15.09
C SER A 109 -4.52 3.41 -15.61
N ILE A 110 -3.28 3.71 -15.98
CA ILE A 110 -2.93 5.01 -16.58
C ILE A 110 -3.74 5.31 -17.84
N ASP A 111 -4.08 4.29 -18.63
CA ASP A 111 -4.88 4.47 -19.83
C ASP A 111 -6.32 4.87 -19.47
N ARG A 112 -6.89 4.29 -18.41
CA ARG A 112 -8.20 4.70 -17.87
C ARG A 112 -8.15 6.13 -17.32
N ILE A 113 -7.06 6.50 -16.65
CA ILE A 113 -6.86 7.86 -16.14
C ILE A 113 -6.79 8.87 -17.30
N LEU A 114 -6.03 8.57 -18.36
CA LEU A 114 -5.93 9.43 -19.55
C LEU A 114 -7.28 9.62 -20.25
N ILE A 115 -8.04 8.53 -20.42
CA ILE A 115 -9.39 8.58 -21.00
C ILE A 115 -10.32 9.40 -20.11
N GLY A 116 -10.28 9.21 -18.78
CA GLY A 116 -11.09 9.98 -17.85
C GLY A 116 -10.79 11.48 -17.89
N PHE A 117 -9.53 11.88 -17.98
CA PHE A 117 -9.14 13.28 -18.16
C PHE A 117 -9.65 13.88 -19.46
N TYR A 118 -9.58 13.12 -20.56
CA TYR A 118 -10.12 13.57 -21.83
C TYR A 118 -11.65 13.75 -21.74
N ASN A 119 -12.35 12.83 -21.10
CA ASN A 119 -13.81 12.94 -20.93
C ASN A 119 -14.23 14.13 -20.05
N LEU A 120 -13.44 14.47 -19.02
CA LEU A 120 -13.72 15.58 -18.12
C LEU A 120 -13.39 16.95 -18.74
N SER A 121 -12.27 17.05 -19.45
CA SER A 121 -11.72 18.35 -19.88
C SER A 121 -11.73 18.58 -21.39
N GLY A 122 -11.93 17.53 -22.20
CA GLY A 122 -11.77 17.54 -23.65
C GLY A 122 -10.31 17.67 -24.13
N LYS A 123 -9.33 17.77 -23.21
CA LYS A 123 -7.92 18.01 -23.54
C LYS A 123 -7.14 16.69 -23.60
N ILE A 124 -6.24 16.59 -24.59
CA ILE A 124 -5.33 15.45 -24.73
C ILE A 124 -4.06 15.73 -23.93
N THR A 125 -3.95 15.12 -22.75
CA THR A 125 -2.74 15.21 -21.91
C THR A 125 -1.71 14.16 -22.32
N LYS A 126 -0.43 14.51 -22.31
CA LYS A 126 0.65 13.58 -22.68
C LYS A 126 0.83 12.52 -21.60
N ARG A 127 0.96 11.25 -22.00
CA ARG A 127 1.21 10.11 -21.08
C ARG A 127 2.39 10.33 -20.15
N GLN A 128 3.48 10.91 -20.65
CA GLN A 128 4.67 11.20 -19.84
C GLN A 128 4.37 12.16 -18.68
N GLU A 129 3.53 13.16 -18.93
CA GLU A 129 3.14 14.15 -17.92
C GLU A 129 2.33 13.50 -16.79
N ILE A 130 1.35 12.67 -17.16
CA ILE A 130 0.56 11.89 -16.20
C ILE A 130 1.46 10.91 -15.44
N ASN A 131 2.38 10.21 -16.09
CA ASN A 131 3.34 9.32 -15.42
C ASN A 131 4.18 10.04 -14.35
N SER A 132 4.77 11.19 -14.71
CA SER A 132 5.57 11.98 -13.76
C SER A 132 4.72 12.48 -12.59
N ARG A 133 3.45 12.81 -12.84
CA ARG A 133 2.49 13.20 -11.80
C ARG A 133 2.16 12.04 -10.86
N LEU A 134 1.75 10.89 -11.40
CA LEU A 134 1.41 9.69 -10.63
C LEU A 134 2.59 9.22 -9.78
N TYR A 135 3.82 9.34 -10.29
CA TYR A 135 5.03 9.06 -9.51
C TYR A 135 5.17 10.00 -8.29
N ARG A 136 4.97 11.31 -8.47
CA ARG A 136 5.01 12.27 -7.35
C ARG A 136 3.89 12.02 -6.34
N MET A 137 2.67 11.76 -6.82
CA MET A 137 1.53 11.43 -5.95
C MET A 137 1.78 10.16 -5.14
N SER A 138 2.43 9.15 -5.73
CA SER A 138 2.82 7.94 -5.02
C SER A 138 3.85 8.21 -3.93
N LYS A 139 4.80 9.14 -4.15
CA LYS A 139 5.74 9.58 -3.11
C LYS A 139 5.05 10.36 -1.98
N LYS A 140 3.97 11.08 -2.27
CA LYS A 140 3.11 11.75 -1.29
C LYS A 140 2.11 10.80 -0.61
N MET A 141 2.11 9.51 -0.96
CA MET A 141 1.15 8.49 -0.47
C MET A 141 -0.33 8.83 -0.75
N LEU A 142 -0.59 9.64 -1.78
CA LEU A 142 -1.97 9.91 -2.24
C LEU A 142 -2.54 8.73 -3.06
N ILE A 143 -1.65 7.97 -3.70
CA ILE A 143 -1.96 6.78 -4.50
C ILE A 143 -0.86 5.74 -4.33
N TYR A 144 -1.20 4.48 -4.61
CA TYR A 144 -0.30 3.34 -4.45
C TYR A 144 -0.21 2.56 -5.76
N SER A 145 1.01 2.24 -6.20
CA SER A 145 1.22 1.35 -7.35
C SER A 145 0.79 -0.07 -7.00
N VAL A 146 0.00 -0.71 -7.86
CA VAL A 146 -0.45 -2.08 -7.64
C VAL A 146 0.69 -3.07 -7.88
N PRO A 147 1.07 -3.91 -6.89
CA PRO A 147 2.16 -4.87 -7.07
C PRO A 147 1.89 -5.85 -8.22
N GLY A 148 2.90 -6.08 -9.05
CA GLY A 148 2.80 -7.00 -10.20
C GLY A 148 2.11 -6.41 -11.44
N ARG A 149 1.60 -5.17 -11.38
CA ARG A 149 0.94 -4.50 -12.51
C ARG A 149 1.60 -3.14 -12.80
N LYS A 150 2.23 -3.00 -13.97
CA LYS A 150 2.84 -1.73 -14.39
C LYS A 150 1.76 -0.74 -14.83
N GLY A 151 1.83 0.49 -14.34
CA GLY A 151 0.92 1.56 -14.74
C GLY A 151 -0.49 1.42 -14.18
N VAL A 152 -0.67 0.67 -13.09
CA VAL A 152 -1.95 0.56 -12.36
C VAL A 152 -1.77 1.12 -10.96
N TYR A 153 -2.72 1.94 -10.54
CA TYR A 153 -2.70 2.70 -9.30
C TYR A 153 -3.99 2.51 -8.52
N SER A 154 -3.91 2.63 -7.21
CA SER A 154 -4.99 2.41 -6.25
C SER A 154 -4.98 3.46 -5.16
N LEU A 155 -6.13 3.72 -4.54
CA LEU A 155 -6.24 4.65 -3.41
C LEU A 155 -5.84 4.04 -2.06
N LYS A 156 -5.60 2.72 -2.02
CA LYS A 156 -5.20 1.98 -0.83
C LYS A 156 -4.02 1.08 -1.16
N PRO A 157 -3.12 0.79 -0.22
CA PRO A 157 -2.08 -0.20 -0.42
C PRO A 157 -2.74 -1.56 -0.67
N LEU A 158 -2.32 -2.24 -1.74
CA LEU A 158 -2.77 -3.59 -2.08
C LEU A 158 -1.61 -4.58 -1.95
N SER A 159 -1.91 -5.77 -1.44
CA SER A 159 -0.97 -6.87 -1.38
C SER A 159 -0.69 -7.46 -2.78
N ARG A 160 0.39 -8.26 -2.89
CA ARG A 160 0.70 -8.99 -4.14
C ARG A 160 -0.39 -9.97 -4.56
N GLU A 161 -1.17 -10.48 -3.61
CA GLU A 161 -2.26 -11.41 -3.90
C GLU A 161 -3.47 -10.68 -4.47
N GLU A 162 -3.86 -9.57 -3.84
CA GLU A 162 -4.95 -8.70 -4.32
C GLU A 162 -4.63 -8.10 -5.70
N GLY A 163 -3.38 -7.71 -5.94
CA GLY A 163 -2.93 -7.17 -7.23
C GLY A 163 -3.06 -8.16 -8.40
N LYS A 164 -3.04 -9.47 -8.14
CA LYS A 164 -3.23 -10.50 -9.17
C LYS A 164 -4.70 -10.71 -9.54
N VAL A 165 -5.62 -10.44 -8.62
CA VAL A 165 -7.07 -10.64 -8.81
C VAL A 165 -7.69 -9.55 -9.67
N LEU A 166 -7.04 -8.39 -9.78
CA LEU A 166 -7.47 -7.30 -10.65
C LEU A 166 -7.27 -7.70 -12.13
N VAL A 167 -8.38 -7.91 -12.84
CA VAL A 167 -8.47 -8.34 -14.26
C VAL A 167 -8.38 -7.14 -15.20
#